data_AF-A0A5E4R0C2-F1
#
_entry.id   AF-A0A5E4R0C2-F1
#
_cell.length_a   1.000
_cell.length_b   1.000
_cell.length_c   1.000
_cell.angle_alpha   90.00
_cell.angle_beta   90.00
_cell.angle_gamma   90.00
#
_symmetry.space_group_name_H-M   'P 1'
#
loop_
_entity.id
_entity.type
_entity.pdbx_description
1 polymer ?
#
loop_
_entity_poly.entity_id
_entity_poly.type
_entity_poly.pdbx_seq_one_letter_code
_entity_poly.pdbx_strand_id
1 'polypeptide(L)'
;MKFKSMCMIFRILLLFSPQGSLSLRNVYMAIPEATERGKPVAIKCMYDLENEDLYQVKWYRGDREFYRYSPRDRDESDAMRLTIKAATQEVNGRYTCEVSADAPSFLTAQVHGTLRVVDLPKGDPELNGLKPSYRPGMKLKAECITCGPPTVQYRVTRSRL
;
A
#
# COMPACT_ATOMS: atom_id res chain seq x y z
N MET A 1 -36.99 52.39 15.76
CA MET A 1 -35.58 51.97 15.99
C MET A 1 -35.42 50.44 16.09
N LYS A 2 -35.80 49.66 15.05
CA LYS A 2 -35.65 48.18 15.06
C LYS A 2 -34.92 47.59 13.84
N PHE A 3 -34.64 48.40 12.81
CA PHE A 3 -34.03 47.94 11.56
C PHE A 3 -32.50 47.81 11.57
N LYS A 4 -31.80 48.59 12.42
CA LYS A 4 -30.33 48.51 12.54
C LYS A 4 -29.84 47.24 13.24
N SER A 5 -30.65 46.69 14.14
CA SER A 5 -30.31 45.52 14.96
C SER A 5 -30.42 44.21 14.16
N MET A 6 -31.42 44.11 13.26
CA MET A 6 -31.62 42.93 12.40
C MET A 6 -30.49 42.73 11.38
N CYS A 7 -29.93 43.83 10.85
CA CYS A 7 -28.85 43.79 9.86
C CYS A 7 -27.50 43.35 10.46
N MET A 8 -27.30 43.55 11.76
CA MET A 8 -26.06 43.17 12.45
C MET A 8 -26.00 41.65 12.71
N ILE A 9 -27.14 41.03 13.05
CA ILE A 9 -27.25 39.58 13.28
C ILE A 9 -27.00 38.78 12.00
N PHE A 10 -27.46 39.29 10.84
CA PHE A 10 -27.22 38.65 9.55
C PHE A 10 -25.75 38.72 9.08
N ARG A 11 -24.98 39.74 9.53
CA ARG A 11 -23.52 39.79 9.32
C ARG A 11 -22.74 38.87 10.26
N ILE A 12 -23.25 38.62 11.47
CA ILE A 12 -22.63 37.71 12.45
C ILE A 12 -22.80 36.24 12.01
N LEU A 13 -23.94 35.89 11.40
CA LEU A 13 -24.21 34.54 10.89
C LEU A 13 -23.47 34.19 9.58
N LEU A 14 -22.89 35.16 8.87
CA LEU A 14 -22.08 34.94 7.66
C LEU A 14 -20.59 34.72 7.95
N LEU A 15 -20.14 34.84 9.21
CA LEU A 15 -18.75 34.59 9.61
C LEU A 15 -18.50 33.16 10.09
N PHE A 16 -19.54 32.33 10.19
CA PHE A 16 -19.43 30.91 10.53
C PHE A 16 -19.53 30.06 9.25
N SER A 17 -18.72 30.37 8.24
CA SER A 17 -18.39 29.35 7.25
C SER A 17 -17.65 28.24 7.99
N PRO A 18 -18.13 26.97 8.01
CA PRO A 18 -17.31 25.88 8.49
C PRO A 18 -16.12 25.79 7.53
N GLN A 19 -15.01 26.41 7.93
CA GLN A 19 -13.73 26.16 7.31
C GLN A 19 -13.45 24.71 7.66
N GLY A 20 -13.70 23.80 6.71
CA GLY A 20 -13.21 22.45 6.82
C GLY A 20 -11.73 22.54 7.17
N SER A 21 -11.32 21.91 8.27
CA SER A 21 -9.92 21.88 8.65
C SER A 21 -9.16 21.17 7.55
N LEU A 22 -8.40 21.91 6.76
CA LEU A 22 -7.47 21.36 5.78
C LEU A 22 -6.33 20.72 6.59
N SER A 23 -6.13 19.41 6.46
CA SER A 23 -5.20 18.66 7.29
C SER A 23 -4.88 17.29 6.67
N LEU A 24 -3.85 16.62 7.21
CA LEU A 24 -3.42 15.27 6.81
C LEU A 24 -4.59 14.33 6.50
N ARG A 25 -4.63 13.87 5.25
CA ARG A 25 -5.66 12.94 4.77
C ARG A 25 -5.14 12.04 3.66
N ASN A 26 -6.02 11.13 3.25
CA ASN A 26 -5.79 10.23 2.13
C ASN A 26 -4.45 9.49 2.22
N VAL A 27 -4.12 9.01 3.43
CA VAL A 27 -2.91 8.23 3.68
C VAL A 27 -3.15 6.81 3.22
N TYR A 28 -2.31 6.31 2.32
CA TYR A 28 -2.40 4.93 1.83
C TYR A 28 -1.03 4.37 1.42
N MET A 29 -0.93 3.04 1.44
CA MET A 29 0.29 2.33 1.10
C MET A 29 0.13 1.58 -0.21
N ALA A 30 1.04 1.79 -1.15
CA ALA A 30 1.19 0.95 -2.33
C ALA A 30 2.34 -0.04 -2.10
N ILE A 31 1.97 -1.31 -1.92
CA ILE A 31 2.87 -2.43 -1.68
C ILE A 31 2.45 -3.61 -2.57
N PRO A 32 3.37 -4.31 -3.24
CA PRO A 32 3.01 -5.51 -3.98
C PRO A 32 2.62 -6.64 -3.01
N GLU A 33 1.53 -7.34 -3.30
CA GLU A 33 1.08 -8.49 -2.50
C GLU A 33 2.13 -9.62 -2.51
N ALA A 34 2.81 -9.80 -3.66
CA ALA A 34 3.89 -10.76 -3.82
C ALA A 34 5.01 -10.22 -4.72
N THR A 35 6.24 -10.63 -4.45
CA THR A 35 7.44 -10.38 -5.27
C THR A 35 8.26 -11.64 -5.42
N GLU A 36 8.92 -11.82 -6.55
CA GLU A 36 9.88 -12.90 -6.74
C GLU A 36 11.16 -12.63 -5.91
N ARG A 37 11.76 -13.70 -5.36
CA ARG A 37 13.06 -13.63 -4.67
C ARG A 37 14.13 -12.99 -5.56
N GLY A 38 14.95 -12.13 -4.96
CA GLY A 38 16.06 -11.43 -5.61
C GLY A 38 15.65 -10.19 -6.41
N LYS A 39 14.36 -10.02 -6.73
CA LYS A 39 13.90 -8.81 -7.42
C LYS A 39 13.86 -7.60 -6.47
N PRO A 40 14.05 -6.38 -6.98
CA PRO A 40 13.86 -5.17 -6.20
C PRO A 40 12.38 -4.92 -5.91
N VAL A 41 12.08 -4.33 -4.75
CA VAL A 41 10.73 -3.95 -4.34
C VAL A 41 10.72 -2.48 -3.96
N ALA A 42 9.71 -1.76 -4.43
CA ALA A 42 9.42 -0.40 -3.98
C ALA A 42 8.11 -0.41 -3.21
N ILE A 43 8.13 0.14 -2.00
CA ILE A 43 6.94 0.38 -1.18
C ILE A 43 6.75 1.89 -1.10
N LYS A 44 5.54 2.37 -1.40
CA LYS A 44 5.22 3.80 -1.36
C LYS A 44 4.18 4.09 -0.29
N CYS A 45 4.40 5.17 0.45
CA CYS A 45 3.44 5.70 1.41
C CYS A 45 2.99 7.08 0.93
N MET A 46 1.80 7.13 0.38
CA MET A 46 1.21 8.32 -0.21
C MET A 46 0.34 8.99 0.85
N TYR A 47 0.36 10.32 0.91
CA TYR A 47 -0.43 11.12 1.84
C TYR A 47 -0.65 12.52 1.23
N ASP A 48 -1.70 13.20 1.67
CA ASP A 48 -2.02 14.57 1.31
C ASP A 48 -1.96 15.42 2.59
N LEU A 49 -0.99 16.34 2.67
CA LEU A 49 -0.84 17.27 3.79
C LEU A 49 -1.67 18.54 3.61
N GLU A 50 -2.24 18.75 2.42
CA GLU A 50 -2.90 19.98 2.03
C GLU A 50 -2.04 21.24 2.20
N ASN A 51 -2.22 21.95 3.31
CA ASN A 51 -1.55 23.19 3.67
C ASN A 51 -0.74 23.05 4.96
N GLU A 52 -0.53 21.82 5.44
CA GLU A 52 0.32 21.53 6.60
C GLU A 52 1.71 21.10 6.15
N ASP A 53 2.69 21.31 7.02
CA ASP A 53 4.03 20.79 6.81
C ASP A 53 4.14 19.35 7.33
N LEU A 54 5.02 18.57 6.73
CA LEU A 54 5.34 17.24 7.22
C LEU A 54 6.19 17.36 8.50
N TYR A 55 5.78 16.72 9.59
CA TYR A 55 6.64 16.61 10.77
C TYR A 55 7.64 15.45 10.62
N GLN A 56 7.13 14.24 10.32
CA GLN A 56 7.96 13.05 10.11
C GLN A 56 7.20 11.94 9.36
N VAL A 57 7.96 11.01 8.77
CA VAL A 57 7.46 9.71 8.32
C VAL A 57 8.27 8.60 8.99
N LYS A 58 7.61 7.62 9.59
CA LYS A 58 8.25 6.44 10.17
C LYS A 58 7.82 5.18 9.44
N TRP A 59 8.76 4.27 9.29
CA TRP A 59 8.54 2.96 8.69
C TRP A 59 8.83 1.86 9.69
N TYR A 60 7.89 0.92 9.80
CA TYR A 60 8.00 -0.25 10.67
C TYR A 60 7.91 -1.54 9.87
N ARG A 61 8.62 -2.56 10.34
CA ARG A 61 8.46 -3.95 9.90
C ARG A 61 8.07 -4.77 11.12
N GLY A 62 6.86 -5.34 11.10
CA GLY A 62 6.21 -5.83 12.31
C GLY A 62 6.03 -4.67 13.30
N ASP A 63 6.63 -4.79 14.47
CA ASP A 63 6.52 -3.80 15.55
C ASP A 63 7.81 -2.96 15.73
N ARG A 64 8.80 -3.14 14.84
CA ARG A 64 10.09 -2.46 14.93
C ARG A 64 10.22 -1.33 13.90
N GLU A 65 10.42 -0.11 14.40
CA GLU A 65 10.85 1.02 13.57
C GLU A 65 12.25 0.72 13.02
N PHE A 66 12.44 0.90 11.72
CA PHE A 66 13.75 0.69 11.09
C PHE A 66 14.19 1.87 10.21
N TYR A 67 13.29 2.79 9.91
CA TYR A 67 13.59 3.99 9.16
C TYR A 67 12.68 5.13 9.58
N ARG A 68 13.26 6.33 9.65
CA ARG A 68 12.57 7.58 9.94
C ARG A 68 13.09 8.67 9.04
N TYR A 69 12.17 9.44 8.50
CA TYR A 69 12.44 10.65 7.74
C TYR A 69 11.94 11.87 8.52
N SER A 70 12.72 12.95 8.51
CA SER A 70 12.34 14.28 8.98
C SER A 70 12.79 15.31 7.92
N PRO A 71 11.95 16.30 7.56
CA PRO A 71 12.22 17.20 6.43
C PRO A 71 13.38 18.18 6.61
N ARG A 72 14.06 18.19 7.76
CA ARG A 72 15.12 19.15 8.05
C ARG A 72 16.41 18.94 7.25
N ASP A 73 16.61 17.75 6.68
CA ASP A 73 17.91 17.36 6.12
C ASP A 73 17.87 16.63 4.76
N ARG A 74 16.68 16.36 4.17
CA ARG A 74 16.53 15.48 2.98
C ARG A 74 15.32 15.85 2.12
N ASP A 75 15.34 15.44 0.85
CA ASP A 75 14.20 15.59 -0.08
C ASP A 75 13.00 14.75 0.35
N GLU A 76 11.78 15.32 0.31
CA GLU A 76 10.53 14.65 0.68
C GLU A 76 10.25 13.36 -0.11
N SER A 77 10.80 13.26 -1.32
CA SER A 77 10.70 12.04 -2.14
C SER A 77 11.29 10.80 -1.46
N ASP A 78 12.26 10.99 -0.56
CA ASP A 78 12.86 9.91 0.23
C ASP A 78 11.94 9.46 1.38
N ALA A 79 11.06 10.34 1.86
CA ALA A 79 10.08 10.02 2.89
C ALA A 79 9.01 9.04 2.37
N MET A 80 8.56 9.28 1.15
CA MET A 80 7.44 8.58 0.52
C MET A 80 7.80 7.18 0.01
N ARG A 81 9.09 6.87 -0.21
CA ARG A 81 9.48 5.65 -0.93
C ARG A 81 10.57 4.84 -0.21
N LEU A 82 10.21 3.61 0.17
CA LEU A 82 11.15 2.60 0.64
C LEU A 82 11.55 1.67 -0.51
N THR A 83 12.85 1.46 -0.71
CA THR A 83 13.38 0.56 -1.74
C THR A 83 14.18 -0.59 -1.13
N ILE A 84 13.72 -1.81 -1.37
CA ILE A 84 14.45 -3.04 -1.05
C ILE A 84 15.16 -3.48 -2.33
N LYS A 85 16.50 -3.50 -2.31
CA LYS A 85 17.31 -3.80 -3.51
C LYS A 85 17.14 -5.23 -4.01
N ALA A 86 17.01 -6.19 -3.08
CA ALA A 86 16.83 -7.59 -3.39
C ALA A 86 15.89 -8.23 -2.35
N ALA A 87 14.77 -8.78 -2.80
CA ALA A 87 13.81 -9.44 -1.94
C ALA A 87 14.32 -10.81 -1.46
N THR A 88 14.49 -10.97 -0.14
CA THR A 88 14.85 -12.23 0.50
C THR A 88 13.70 -12.72 1.40
N GLN A 89 13.78 -13.94 1.92
CA GLN A 89 12.74 -14.44 2.82
C GLN A 89 12.59 -13.57 4.09
N GLU A 90 13.64 -12.88 4.51
CA GLU A 90 13.69 -12.04 5.71
C GLU A 90 12.86 -10.75 5.60
N VAL A 91 12.57 -10.29 4.37
CA VAL A 91 11.75 -9.10 4.13
C VAL A 91 10.26 -9.42 4.04
N ASN A 92 9.86 -10.67 4.27
CA ASN A 92 8.44 -11.02 4.40
C ASN A 92 7.80 -10.34 5.60
N GLY A 93 6.51 -10.01 5.45
CA GLY A 93 5.65 -9.64 6.57
C GLY A 93 4.98 -8.29 6.41
N ARG A 94 4.48 -7.79 7.54
CA ARG A 94 3.72 -6.54 7.61
C ARG A 94 4.66 -5.34 7.67
N TYR A 95 4.46 -4.42 6.74
CA TYR A 95 5.05 -3.10 6.71
C TYR A 95 4.02 -2.06 7.15
N THR A 96 4.50 -1.05 7.86
CA THR A 96 3.69 0.04 8.38
C THR A 96 4.35 1.36 7.99
N CYS A 97 3.55 2.30 7.52
CA CYS A 97 3.95 3.70 7.39
C CYS A 97 3.10 4.53 8.35
N GLU A 98 3.76 5.33 9.17
CA GLU A 98 3.14 6.34 10.04
C GLU A 98 3.59 7.72 9.56
N VAL A 99 2.61 8.57 9.25
CA VAL A 99 2.81 9.95 8.78
C VAL A 99 2.27 10.89 9.84
N SER A 100 3.07 11.87 10.24
CA SER A 100 2.65 12.93 11.15
C SER A 100 2.78 14.29 10.46
N ALA A 101 1.71 15.08 10.46
CA ALA A 101 1.75 16.49 10.10
C ALA A 101 2.26 17.34 11.27
N ASP A 102 2.79 18.52 10.97
CA ASP A 102 3.18 19.53 11.95
C ASP A 102 1.96 20.36 12.39
N ALA A 103 2.21 21.47 13.09
CA ALA A 103 1.18 22.45 13.42
C ALA A 103 0.39 22.87 12.16
N PRO A 104 -0.93 23.13 12.28
CA PRO A 104 -1.69 23.27 13.52
C PRO A 104 -2.35 21.98 14.04
N SER A 105 -2.57 20.97 13.20
CA SER A 105 -3.39 19.82 13.60
C SER A 105 -2.63 18.76 14.39
N PHE A 106 -1.31 18.63 14.15
CA PHE A 106 -0.48 17.54 14.66
C PHE A 106 -1.07 16.14 14.40
N LEU A 107 -1.86 16.00 13.33
CA LEU A 107 -2.48 14.71 13.01
C LEU A 107 -1.42 13.66 12.68
N THR A 108 -1.70 12.44 13.12
CA THR A 108 -0.91 11.26 12.79
C THR A 108 -1.82 10.18 12.23
N ALA A 109 -1.42 9.61 11.10
CA ALA A 109 -2.14 8.52 10.44
C ALA A 109 -1.19 7.37 10.12
N GLN A 110 -1.71 6.15 10.22
CA GLN A 110 -0.93 4.94 10.01
C GLN A 110 -1.64 3.99 9.04
N VAL A 111 -0.86 3.41 8.12
CA VAL A 111 -1.34 2.44 7.13
C VAL A 111 -0.39 1.26 7.03
N HIS A 112 -0.93 0.12 6.60
CA HIS A 112 -0.23 -1.15 6.60
C HIS A 112 -0.39 -1.91 5.28
N GLY A 113 0.63 -2.71 4.96
CA GLY A 113 0.64 -3.62 3.83
C GLY A 113 1.44 -4.88 4.17
N THR A 114 1.16 -6.00 3.51
CA THR A 114 1.92 -7.25 3.70
C THR A 114 2.69 -7.60 2.44
N LEU A 115 4.01 -7.73 2.56
CA LEU A 115 4.87 -8.20 1.47
C LEU A 115 5.08 -9.71 1.60
N ARG A 116 4.86 -10.44 0.51
CA ARG A 116 5.23 -11.84 0.39
C ARG A 116 6.34 -12.02 -0.63
N VAL A 117 7.42 -12.69 -0.26
CA VAL A 117 8.48 -13.09 -1.19
C VAL A 117 8.22 -14.54 -1.58
N VAL A 118 8.06 -14.76 -2.88
CA VAL A 118 7.77 -16.07 -3.47
C VAL A 118 8.94 -16.52 -4.34
N ASP A 119 9.10 -17.83 -4.43
CA ASP A 119 10.01 -18.45 -5.36
C ASP A 119 9.21 -18.98 -6.54
N LEU A 120 9.44 -18.43 -7.72
CA LEU A 120 8.78 -18.89 -8.92
C LEU A 120 9.44 -20.18 -9.44
N PRO A 121 8.66 -21.13 -9.98
CA PRO A 121 9.21 -22.25 -10.74
C PRO A 121 10.07 -21.73 -11.89
N LYS A 122 11.15 -22.45 -12.22
CA LYS A 122 12.11 -22.01 -13.24
C LYS A 122 11.60 -22.14 -14.68
N GLY A 123 10.50 -22.86 -14.89
CA GLY A 123 9.94 -23.13 -16.20
C GLY A 123 8.46 -23.46 -16.13
N ASP A 124 7.86 -23.59 -17.32
CA ASP A 124 6.44 -23.88 -17.46
C ASP A 124 6.10 -25.28 -16.92
N PRO A 125 4.86 -25.47 -16.42
CA PRO A 125 4.38 -26.79 -16.08
C PRO A 125 4.35 -27.71 -17.31
N GLU A 126 4.75 -28.96 -17.10
CA GLU A 126 4.56 -30.04 -18.07
C GLU A 126 3.27 -30.81 -17.75
N LEU A 127 2.45 -31.03 -18.79
CA LEU A 127 1.24 -31.85 -18.70
C LEU A 127 1.56 -33.30 -19.05
N ASN A 128 1.48 -34.17 -18.05
CA ASN A 128 1.70 -35.60 -18.18
C ASN A 128 0.40 -36.38 -18.05
N GLY A 129 0.40 -37.66 -18.47
CA GLY A 129 -0.74 -38.57 -18.32
C GLY A 129 -1.82 -38.47 -19.42
N LEU A 130 -1.64 -37.61 -20.41
CA LEU A 130 -2.51 -37.54 -21.58
C LEU A 130 -2.24 -38.70 -22.55
N LYS A 131 -3.30 -39.24 -23.14
CA LYS A 131 -3.25 -40.26 -24.19
C LYS A 131 -3.19 -39.60 -25.58
N PRO A 132 -2.60 -40.25 -26.59
CA PRO A 132 -2.51 -39.70 -27.95
C PRO A 132 -3.87 -39.48 -28.63
N SER A 133 -4.92 -40.19 -28.21
CA SER A 133 -6.26 -40.08 -28.79
C SER A 133 -7.35 -40.44 -27.77
N TYR A 134 -8.51 -39.81 -27.93
CA TYR A 134 -9.69 -40.00 -27.10
C TYR A 134 -10.94 -40.12 -27.94
N ARG A 135 -11.89 -40.94 -27.46
CA ARG A 135 -13.22 -41.08 -28.05
C ARG A 135 -14.23 -40.21 -27.30
N PRO A 136 -15.32 -39.75 -27.96
CA PRO A 136 -16.42 -39.08 -27.28
C PRO A 136 -16.92 -39.90 -26.08
N GLY A 137 -17.12 -39.24 -24.94
CA GLY A 137 -17.53 -39.88 -23.67
C GLY A 137 -16.37 -40.35 -22.78
N MET A 138 -15.12 -40.31 -23.24
CA MET A 138 -13.96 -40.62 -22.38
C MET A 138 -13.62 -39.47 -21.43
N LYS A 139 -13.20 -39.81 -20.20
CA LYS A 139 -12.68 -38.85 -19.22
C LYS A 139 -11.17 -38.65 -19.41
N LEU A 140 -10.74 -37.40 -19.41
CA LEU A 140 -9.34 -37.00 -19.46
C LEU A 140 -8.80 -36.91 -18.03
N LYS A 141 -7.62 -37.50 -17.79
CA LYS A 141 -6.83 -37.27 -16.59
C LYS A 141 -5.46 -36.80 -17.04
N ALA A 142 -5.01 -35.67 -16.52
CA ALA A 142 -3.69 -35.13 -16.74
C ALA A 142 -3.09 -34.70 -15.40
N GLU A 143 -1.78 -34.75 -15.31
CA GLU A 143 -0.99 -34.31 -14.17
C GLU A 143 -0.17 -33.11 -14.60
N CYS A 144 -0.28 -32.01 -13.87
CA CYS A 144 0.44 -30.78 -14.13
C CYS A 144 1.64 -30.75 -13.18
N ILE A 145 2.85 -30.85 -13.72
CA ILE A 145 4.08 -30.98 -12.93
C ILE A 145 4.98 -29.78 -13.21
N THR A 146 5.47 -29.12 -12.15
CA THR A 146 6.42 -28.00 -12.24
C THR A 146 7.70 -28.35 -11.48
N CYS A 147 8.87 -28.10 -12.07
CA CYS A 147 10.15 -28.21 -11.36
C CYS A 147 10.43 -26.90 -10.58
N GLY A 148 10.28 -26.92 -9.26
CA GLY A 148 10.52 -25.75 -8.40
C GLY A 148 10.05 -25.94 -6.96
N PRO A 149 10.29 -24.95 -6.07
CA PRO A 149 9.87 -25.02 -4.69
C PRO A 149 8.33 -25.10 -4.57
N PRO A 150 7.78 -25.89 -3.63
CA PRO A 150 6.35 -26.19 -3.54
C PRO A 150 5.48 -25.02 -3.04
N THR A 151 6.07 -23.87 -2.70
CA THR A 151 5.34 -22.75 -2.09
C THR A 151 4.69 -21.87 -3.16
N VAL A 152 3.67 -22.39 -3.83
CA VAL A 152 2.82 -21.58 -4.72
C VAL A 152 1.41 -21.54 -4.15
N GLN A 153 1.08 -20.46 -3.43
CA GLN A 153 -0.32 -20.10 -3.18
C GLN A 153 -0.84 -19.37 -4.41
N TYR A 154 -1.41 -20.09 -5.38
CA TYR A 154 -2.14 -19.46 -6.46
C TYR A 154 -3.54 -19.06 -5.95
N ARG A 155 -3.92 -17.80 -6.17
CA ARG A 155 -5.30 -17.34 -5.97
C ARG A 155 -5.86 -16.96 -7.33
N VAL A 156 -6.67 -17.84 -7.92
CA VAL A 156 -7.36 -17.55 -9.17
C VAL A 156 -8.44 -16.51 -8.89
N THR A 157 -8.22 -15.25 -9.30
CA THR A 157 -9.25 -14.22 -9.29
C THR A 157 -9.92 -14.17 -10.66
N ARG A 158 -11.25 -14.36 -10.67
CA ARG A 158 -12.06 -14.23 -11.88
C ARG A 158 -12.10 -12.75 -12.26
N SER A 159 -11.45 -12.35 -13.35
CA SER A 159 -11.67 -11.05 -13.96
C SER A 159 -13.10 -11.04 -14.51
N ARG A 160 -13.96 -10.18 -13.96
CA ARG A 160 -15.19 -9.79 -14.65
C ARG A 160 -14.76 -8.85 -15.78
N LEU A 161 -15.00 -9.25 -17.03
CA LEU A 161 -15.16 -8.33 -18.13
C LEU A 161 -16.52 -7.64 -18.00
#